data_AF-A0AAW5EIY8-F1
#
_entry.id   AF-A0AAW5EIY8-F1
#
_cell.length_a   1.000
_cell.length_b   1.000
_cell.length_c   1.000
_cell.angle_alpha   90.00
_cell.angle_beta   90.00
_cell.angle_gamma   90.00
#
_symmetry.space_group_name_H-M   'P 1'
#
loop_
_entity.id
_entity.type
_entity.pdbx_description
1 polymer ?
#
loop_
_entity_poly.entity_id
_entity_poly.type
_entity_poly.pdbx_seq_one_letter_code
_entity_poly.pdbx_strand_id
1 'polypeptide(L)' 'AISAVAAILFSFYILYDTQNIIRGNYETPIEGAVALYLDFVNLFVSLLNILRSFNSR' A
#
# COMPACT_ATOMS: atom_id res chain seq x y z
N ALA A 1 -12.36 6.61 -9.94
CA ALA A 1 -11.48 5.88 -10.88
C ALA A 1 -10.04 5.86 -10.39
N ILE A 2 -9.37 7.02 -10.24
CA ILE A 2 -7.96 7.11 -9.80
C ILE A 2 -7.71 6.40 -8.46
N SER A 3 -8.55 6.64 -7.44
CA SER A 3 -8.37 6.00 -6.12
C SER A 3 -8.52 4.48 -6.16
N ALA A 4 -9.33 3.93 -7.07
CA ALA A 4 -9.48 2.48 -7.23
C ALA A 4 -8.23 1.85 -7.85
N VAL A 5 -7.65 2.51 -8.87
CA VAL A 5 -6.36 2.10 -9.45
C VAL A 5 -5.25 2.18 -8.41
N ALA A 6 -5.20 3.27 -7.63
CA ALA A 6 -4.23 3.43 -6.54
C ALA A 6 -4.37 2.33 -5.49
N ALA A 7 -5.59 1.98 -5.04
CA ALA A 7 -5.80 0.90 -4.08
C ALA A 7 -5.29 -0.45 -4.59
N ILE A 8 -5.52 -0.78 -5.87
CA ILE A 8 -5.00 -2.01 -6.48
C ILE A 8 -3.47 -1.99 -6.52
N LEU A 9 -2.89 -0.87 -6.96
CA LEU A 9 -1.44 -0.69 -7.06
C LEU A 9 -0.74 -0.86 -5.70
N PHE A 10 -1.20 -0.18 -4.64
CA PHE A 10 -0.64 -0.32 -3.30
C PHE A 10 -0.87 -1.72 -2.70
N SER A 11 -1.96 -2.40 -3.07
CA SER A 11 -2.14 -3.81 -2.69
C SER A 11 -1.07 -4.72 -3.32
N PHE A 12 -0.69 -4.47 -4.57
CA PHE A 12 0.41 -5.20 -5.21
C PHE A 12 1.77 -4.85 -4.62
N TYR A 13 2.02 -3.59 -4.26
CA TYR A 13 3.26 -3.22 -3.56
C TYR A 13 3.39 -3.92 -2.21
N ILE A 14 2.31 -3.95 -1.40
CA ILE A 14 2.30 -4.70 -0.13
C ILE A 14 2.71 -6.17 -0.35
N LEU A 15 2.17 -6.82 -1.37
CA LEU A 15 2.55 -8.20 -1.70
C LEU A 15 4.02 -8.30 -2.10
N TYR A 16 4.49 -7.40 -2.97
CA TYR A 16 5.87 -7.37 -3.45
C TYR A 16 6.86 -7.15 -2.30
N ASP A 17 6.62 -6.16 -1.45
CA ASP A 17 7.52 -5.79 -0.35
C ASP A 17 7.48 -6.79 0.79
N THR A 18 6.33 -7.40 1.06
CA THR A 18 6.26 -8.55 1.98
C THR A 18 7.14 -9.69 1.50
N GLN A 19 7.14 -10.01 0.20
CA GLN A 19 8.02 -11.04 -0.36
C GLN A 19 9.49 -10.65 -0.26
N ASN A 20 9.84 -9.39 -0.50
CA ASN A 20 11.21 -8.90 -0.36
C ASN A 20 11.70 -8.96 1.09
N ILE A 21 10.87 -8.62 2.07
CA ILE A 21 11.17 -8.74 3.50
C ILE A 21 11.44 -10.20 3.86
N ILE A 22 10.56 -11.12 3.44
CA ILE A 22 10.71 -12.56 3.71
C ILE A 22 11.98 -13.13 3.08
N ARG A 23 12.35 -12.64 1.89
CA ARG A 23 13.56 -13.08 1.16
C ARG A 23 14.85 -12.43 1.66
N GLY A 24 14.76 -11.43 2.55
CA GLY A 24 15.92 -10.67 3.01
C GLY A 24 16.52 -9.75 1.93
N ASN A 25 15.69 -9.28 1.00
CA ASN A 25 16.11 -8.40 -0.12
C ASN A 25 16.29 -6.93 0.30
N TYR A 26 16.10 -6.61 1.56
CA TYR A 26 16.32 -5.28 2.15
C TYR A 26 17.65 -5.25 2.90
N GLU A 27 18.38 -4.13 2.85
CA GLU A 27 19.67 -4.01 3.53
C GLU A 27 19.48 -4.02 5.06
N THR A 28 18.37 -3.46 5.54
CA THR A 28 18.02 -3.44 6.96
C THR A 28 16.54 -3.75 7.19
N PRO A 29 16.16 -4.31 8.35
CA PRO A 29 14.75 -4.54 8.70
C PRO A 29 13.92 -3.24 8.75
N ILE A 30 14.56 -2.12 9.11
CA ILE A 30 13.91 -0.81 9.22
C ILE A 30 13.47 -0.32 7.84
N GLU A 31 14.30 -0.51 6.81
CA GLU A 31 13.98 -0.13 5.44
C GLU A 31 12.73 -0.87 4.93
N GLY A 32 12.68 -2.18 5.08
CA GLY A 32 11.52 -2.99 4.71
C GLY A 32 10.25 -2.59 5.49
N ALA A 33 10.40 -2.30 6.78
CA ALA A 33 9.27 -1.84 7.61
C ALA A 33 8.74 -0.47 7.16
N VAL A 34 9.62 0.47 6.80
CA VAL A 34 9.23 1.80 6.32
C VAL A 34 8.55 1.71 4.95
N ALA A 35 9.07 0.90 4.03
CA ALA A 35 8.45 0.67 2.72
C ALA A 35 7.02 0.14 2.88
N LEU A 36 6.86 -0.95 3.66
CA LEU A 36 5.57 -1.56 3.93
C LEU A 36 4.59 -0.59 4.62
N TYR A 37 5.08 0.22 5.57
CA TYR A 37 4.27 1.24 6.24
C TYR A 37 3.70 2.26 5.24
N LEU A 38 4.54 2.76 4.32
CA LEU A 38 4.12 3.74 3.33
C LEU A 38 3.05 3.16 2.39
N ASP A 39 3.20 1.91 1.95
CA ASP A 39 2.18 1.27 1.11
C ASP A 39 0.85 1.10 1.83
N PHE A 40 0.87 0.72 3.12
CA PHE A 40 -0.34 0.62 3.92
C PHE A 40 -1.04 1.96 4.11
N VAL A 41 -0.29 3.03 4.39
CA VAL A 41 -0.87 4.38 4.51
C VAL A 41 -1.49 4.83 3.20
N ASN A 42 -0.80 4.60 2.08
CA ASN A 42 -1.31 4.97 0.76
C ASN A 42 -2.55 4.16 0.34
N LEU A 43 -2.59 2.86 0.65
CA LEU A 43 -3.78 2.02 0.48
C LEU A 43 -4.93 2.55 1.34
N PHE A 44 -4.68 2.84 2.61
CA PHE A 44 -5.69 3.38 3.53
C PHE A 44 -6.30 4.68 3.00
N VAL A 45 -5.48 5.65 2.60
CA VAL A 45 -5.95 6.92 2.01
C VAL A 45 -6.74 6.68 0.72
N SER A 46 -6.29 5.76 -0.14
CA SER A 46 -7.00 5.39 -1.37
C SER A 46 -8.40 4.82 -1.08
N LEU A 47 -8.50 3.92 -0.09
CA LEU A 47 -9.78 3.35 0.36
C LEU A 47 -10.68 4.40 0.99
N LEU A 48 -10.15 5.30 1.82
CA LEU A 48 -10.92 6.42 2.38
C LEU A 48 -11.50 7.30 1.27
N ASN A 49 -10.73 7.61 0.23
CA ASN A 49 -11.20 8.39 -0.91
C ASN A 49 -12.29 7.66 -1.71
N ILE A 50 -12.18 6.34 -1.87
CA ILE A 50 -13.23 5.51 -2.47
C ILE A 50 -14.50 5.55 -1.63
N LEU A 51 -14.40 5.32 -0.32
CA LEU A 51 -15.54 5.37 0.61
C LEU A 51 -16.22 6.73 0.61
N ARG A 52 -15.42 7.82 0.63
CA ARG A 52 -15.94 9.18 0.50
C ARG A 52 -16.71 9.38 -0.80
N SER A 53 -16.18 8.88 -1.92
CA SER A 53 -16.83 8.97 -3.22
C SER A 53 -18.12 8.17 -3.32
N PHE A 54 -18.26 7.09 -2.54
CA PHE A 54 -19.52 6.34 -2.44
C PHE A 54 -20.53 7.06 -1.54
N ASN A 55 -20.08 7.65 -0.43
CA ASN A 55 -20.93 8.37 0.51
C ASN A 55 -21.36 9.77 0.01
N SER A 56 -20.62 10.35 -0.93
CA SER A 56 -20.97 11.64 -1.56
C SER A 56 -21.92 11.52 -2.74
N ARG A 57 -22.37 10.31 -3.06
CA ARG A 57 -23.43 10.02 -4.04
C ARG A 57 -24.70 9.66 -3.31
#